data_AF-A0A7X4DY56-F1
#
_entry.id   AF-A0A7X4DY56-F1
#
_cell.length_a   1.000
_cell.length_b   1.000
_cell.length_c   1.000
_cell.angle_alpha   90.00
_cell.angle_beta   90.00
_cell.angle_gamma   90.00
#
_symmetry.space_group_name_H-M   'P 1'
#
loop_
_entity.id
_entity.type
_entity.pdbx_description
1 polymer ?
#
loop_
_entity_poly.entity_id
_entity_poly.type
_entity_poly.pdbx_seq_one_letter_code
_entity_poly.pdbx_strand_id
1 'polypeptide(L)'
;MRKHFVEIATAVGIEDARLHDLRRTVMTRAAASGVGTHVLRDLLGHKTTAMADRYIRAVGDPVREAREQVGAEIAAMMGGEGG
;
A
#
# COMPACT_ATOMS: atom_id res chain seq x y z
N MET A 1 8.87 -8.59 -23.90
CA MET A 1 7.94 -8.12 -22.84
C MET A 1 7.88 -6.59 -22.71
N ARG A 2 9.02 -5.86 -22.66
CA ARG A 2 9.01 -4.38 -22.61
C ARG A 2 8.41 -3.67 -23.84
N LYS A 3 8.65 -4.18 -25.06
CA LYS A 3 8.18 -3.54 -26.31
C LYS A 3 6.66 -3.39 -26.36
N HIS A 4 5.92 -4.47 -26.13
CA HIS A 4 4.45 -4.43 -26.12
C HIS A 4 3.88 -3.56 -25.01
N PHE A 5 4.53 -3.50 -23.84
CA PHE A 5 4.10 -2.61 -22.77
C PHE A 5 4.22 -1.14 -23.18
N VAL A 6 5.34 -0.76 -23.82
CA VAL A 6 5.54 0.59 -24.32
C VAL A 6 4.56 0.90 -25.45
N GLU A 7 4.36 -0.01 -26.40
CA GLU A 7 3.36 0.15 -27.49
C GLU A 7 1.96 0.40 -26.95
N ILE A 8 1.52 -0.38 -25.96
CA ILE A 8 0.21 -0.21 -25.33
C ILE A 8 0.16 1.11 -24.55
N ALA A 9 1.17 1.43 -23.74
CA ALA A 9 1.24 2.67 -22.96
C ALA A 9 1.15 3.91 -23.88
N THR A 10 1.88 3.92 -24.99
CA THR A 10 1.81 4.98 -26.00
C THR A 10 0.45 5.01 -26.69
N ALA A 11 -0.14 3.87 -27.02
CA ALA A 11 -1.46 3.80 -27.65
C ALA A 11 -2.58 4.38 -26.75
N VAL A 12 -2.42 4.32 -25.42
CA VAL A 12 -3.36 4.93 -24.46
C VAL A 12 -2.93 6.33 -23.99
N GLY A 13 -1.91 6.93 -24.62
CA GLY A 13 -1.46 8.30 -24.33
C GLY A 13 -0.62 8.47 -23.05
N ILE A 14 -0.05 7.38 -22.51
CA ILE A 14 0.86 7.44 -21.35
C ILE A 14 2.30 7.51 -21.86
N GLU A 15 2.91 8.68 -21.71
CA GLU A 15 4.31 8.92 -22.04
C GLU A 15 5.26 8.43 -20.93
N ASP A 16 6.44 7.94 -21.32
CA ASP A 16 7.52 7.49 -20.42
C ASP A 16 7.16 6.42 -19.36
N ALA A 17 6.08 5.67 -19.56
CA ALA A 17 5.70 4.57 -18.67
C ALA A 17 6.79 3.50 -18.59
N ARG A 18 7.32 3.24 -17.38
CA ARG A 18 8.23 2.11 -17.13
C ARG A 18 7.49 1.01 -16.40
N LEU A 19 7.79 -0.24 -16.74
CA LEU A 19 7.23 -1.42 -16.05
C LEU A 19 7.48 -1.38 -14.52
N HIS A 20 8.57 -0.76 -14.09
CA HIS A 20 8.86 -0.55 -12.67
C HIS A 20 7.85 0.38 -11.98
N ASP A 21 7.24 1.33 -12.70
CA ASP A 21 6.26 2.25 -12.12
C ASP A 21 5.00 1.52 -11.71
N LEU A 22 4.57 0.51 -12.46
CA LEU A 22 3.49 -0.38 -12.03
C LEU A 22 3.81 -1.05 -10.70
N ARG A 23 5.04 -1.57 -10.54
CA ARG A 23 5.46 -2.17 -9.26
C ARG A 23 5.38 -1.14 -8.12
N ARG A 24 5.80 0.10 -8.37
CA ARG A 24 5.72 1.19 -7.37
C ARG A 24 4.28 1.55 -7.03
N THR A 25 3.41 1.65 -8.04
CA THR A 25 1.99 1.96 -7.87
C THR A 25 1.28 0.88 -7.05
N VAL A 26 1.50 -0.40 -7.37
CA VAL A 26 0.94 -1.52 -6.60
C VAL A 26 1.39 -1.46 -5.14
N MET A 27 2.68 -1.25 -4.88
CA MET A 27 3.21 -1.17 -3.51
C MET A 27 2.67 0.00 -2.72
N THR A 28 2.61 1.18 -3.35
CA THR A 28 2.13 2.40 -2.69
C THR A 28 0.66 2.25 -2.32
N ARG A 29 -0.17 1.70 -3.22
CA ARG A 29 -1.60 1.47 -2.96
C ARG A 29 -1.82 0.41 -1.88
N ALA A 30 -1.07 -0.70 -1.92
CA ALA A 30 -1.19 -1.75 -0.91
C ALA A 30 -0.74 -1.28 0.49
N ALA A 31 0.33 -0.49 0.56
CA ALA A 31 0.75 0.13 1.81
C ALA A 31 -0.31 1.11 2.32
N ALA A 32 -0.90 1.91 1.43
CA ALA A 32 -1.96 2.87 1.78
C ALA A 32 -3.26 2.21 2.27
N SER A 33 -3.53 0.95 1.87
CA SER A 33 -4.66 0.19 2.41
C SER A 33 -4.40 -0.43 3.78
N GLY A 34 -3.31 -0.07 4.46
CA GLY A 34 -2.99 -0.57 5.81
C GLY A 34 -2.40 -1.99 5.84
N VAL A 35 -2.03 -2.54 4.69
CA VAL A 35 -1.44 -3.87 4.61
C VAL A 35 -0.02 -3.81 5.19
N GLY A 36 0.34 -4.74 6.08
CA GLY A 36 1.65 -4.78 6.72
C GLY A 36 2.80 -5.24 5.80
N THR A 37 4.04 -4.90 6.17
CA THR A 37 5.26 -5.19 5.40
C THR A 37 5.38 -6.64 4.90
N HIS A 38 5.04 -7.63 5.74
CA HIS A 38 5.16 -9.04 5.38
C HIS A 38 4.21 -9.46 4.26
N VAL A 39 2.98 -8.95 4.29
CA VAL A 39 1.98 -9.24 3.25
C VAL A 39 2.35 -8.50 1.96
N LEU A 40 2.87 -7.27 2.03
CA LEU A 40 3.40 -6.58 0.84
C LEU A 40 4.59 -7.33 0.20
N ARG A 41 5.48 -7.89 1.02
CA ARG A 41 6.59 -8.72 0.55
C ARG A 41 6.05 -9.91 -0.23
N ASP A 42 5.10 -10.64 0.34
CA ASP A 42 4.57 -11.87 -0.24
C ASP A 42 3.75 -11.59 -1.51
N LEU A 43 2.97 -10.51 -1.52
CA LEU A 43 2.20 -10.04 -2.68
C LEU A 43 3.07 -9.88 -3.94
N LEU A 44 4.32 -9.47 -3.78
CA LEU A 44 5.24 -9.26 -4.90
C LEU A 44 6.35 -10.32 -5.02
N GLY A 45 6.27 -11.40 -4.25
CA GLY A 45 7.24 -12.49 -4.24
C GLY A 45 8.65 -12.05 -3.85
N HIS A 46 8.78 -11.03 -2.99
CA HIS A 46 10.09 -10.55 -2.55
C HIS A 46 10.69 -11.50 -1.51
N LYS A 47 12.00 -11.76 -1.60
CA LYS A 47 12.71 -12.57 -0.60
C LYS A 47 12.85 -11.86 0.76
N THR A 48 12.89 -10.54 0.77
CA THR A 48 13.15 -9.72 1.96
C THR A 48 12.15 -8.58 2.09
N THR A 49 11.98 -8.05 3.30
CA THR A 49 11.06 -6.95 3.61
C THR A 49 11.61 -5.57 3.27
N ALA A 50 12.91 -5.44 3.04
CA ALA A 50 13.59 -4.16 2.86
C ALA A 50 12.95 -3.25 1.79
N MET A 51 12.46 -3.84 0.70
CA MET A 51 11.78 -3.08 -0.36
C MET A 51 10.36 -2.65 0.06
N ALA A 52 9.64 -3.47 0.83
CA ALA A 52 8.30 -3.17 1.32
C ALA A 52 8.31 -2.09 2.41
N ASP A 53 9.31 -2.12 3.29
CA ASP A 53 9.49 -1.13 4.36
C ASP A 53 9.59 0.31 3.85
N ARG A 54 10.14 0.51 2.64
CA ARG A 54 10.20 1.84 2.02
C ARG A 54 8.82 2.40 1.74
N TYR A 55 7.87 1.57 1.31
CA TYR A 55 6.52 2.02 0.98
C TYR A 55 5.70 2.23 2.24
N ILE A 56 5.78 1.34 3.22
CA ILE A 56 5.10 1.48 4.51
C ILE A 56 5.45 2.81 5.18
N ARG A 57 6.74 3.19 5.20
CA ARG A 57 7.19 4.47 5.74
C ARG A 57 6.70 5.69 4.93
N ALA A 58 6.42 5.52 3.64
CA ALA A 58 6.02 6.60 2.76
C ALA A 58 4.52 6.95 2.86
N VAL A 59 3.69 6.06 3.41
CA VAL A 59 2.23 6.29 3.56
C VAL A 59 1.91 7.34 4.62
N GLY A 60 2.88 7.74 5.45
CA GLY A 60 2.69 8.73 6.51
C GLY A 60 2.82 8.08 7.88
N ASP A 61 1.96 8.45 8.83
CA ASP A 61 1.92 7.87 10.17
C ASP A 61 0.72 6.92 10.31
N PRO A 62 0.74 5.73 9.66
CA PRO A 62 -0.33 4.74 9.79
C PRO A 62 -0.48 4.26 11.23
N VAL A 63 0.54 4.46 12.08
CA VAL A 63 0.45 4.19 13.52
C VAL A 63 -0.47 5.19 14.21
N ARG A 64 -0.46 6.47 13.81
CA ARG A 64 -1.41 7.47 14.32
C ARG A 64 -2.85 7.16 13.89
N GLU A 65 -3.08 6.87 12.62
CA GLU A 65 -4.43 6.50 12.14
C GLU A 65 -4.94 5.22 12.81
N ALA A 66 -4.10 4.18 12.91
CA ALA A 66 -4.46 2.95 13.61
C ALA A 66 -4.74 3.19 15.11
N ARG A 67 -4.00 4.10 15.76
CA ARG A 67 -4.26 4.49 17.16
C ARG A 67 -5.61 5.16 17.34
N GLU A 68 -5.94 6.12 16.48
CA GLU A 68 -7.24 6.80 16.51
C GLU A 68 -8.39 5.81 16.29
N GLN A 69 -8.23 4.89 15.33
CA GLN A 69 -9.23 3.88 15.01
C GLN A 69 -9.45 2.90 16.17
N VAL A 70 -8.38 2.34 16.75
CA VAL A 70 -8.46 1.47 17.93
C VAL A 70 -9.03 2.23 19.13
N GLY A 71 -8.64 3.49 19.32
CA GLY A 71 -9.18 4.35 20.38
C GLY A 71 -10.69 4.55 20.25
N ALA A 72 -11.17 4.82 19.03
CA ALA A 72 -12.59 4.97 18.73
C ALA A 72 -13.36 3.65 18.95
N GLU A 73 -12.81 2.51 18.54
CA GLU A 73 -13.41 1.18 18.77
C GLU A 73 -13.54 0.87 20.26
N ILE A 74 -12.48 1.09 21.05
CA ILE A 74 -12.50 0.88 22.51
C ILE A 74 -13.50 1.83 23.18
N ALA A 75 -13.51 3.12 22.80
CA ALA A 75 -14.45 4.10 23.34
C ALA A 75 -15.91 3.73 23.05
N ALA A 76 -16.19 3.22 21.84
CA ALA A 76 -17.51 2.72 21.47
C ALA A 76 -17.92 1.49 22.31
N MET A 77 -16.99 0.57 22.58
CA MET A 77 -17.24 -0.58 23.45
C MET A 77 -17.49 -0.16 24.90
N MET A 78 -16.75 0.84 25.42
CA MET A 78 -16.91 1.34 26.80
C MET A 78 -18.18 2.20 26.98
N GLY A 79 -18.65 2.87 25.92
CA GLY A 79 -19.90 3.64 25.93
C GLY A 79 -21.18 2.81 25.75
N GLY A 80 -21.04 1.49 25.50
CA GLY A 80 -22.15 0.57 25.23
C GLY A 80 -22.85 -0.05 26.44
N GLU A 81 -22.39 0.22 27.67
CA GLU A 81 -23.05 -0.26 28.90
C GLU A 81 -23.91 0.86 29.51
N GLY A 82 -25.15 0.97 29.03
CA GLY A 82 -26.12 1.95 29.51
C GLY A 82 -27.51 1.78 28.92
N GLY A 83 -27.99 0.53 28.84
CA GLY A 83 -29.36 0.18 28.47
C GLY A 83 -29.88 -0.94 29.36
#